data_AF-A0A6L2R3Z3-F1
#
_entry.id   AF-A0A6L2R3Z3-F1
#
_cell.length_a   1.000
_cell.length_b   1.000
_cell.length_c   1.000
_cell.angle_alpha   90.00
_cell.angle_beta   90.00
_cell.angle_gamma   90.00
#
_symmetry.space_group_name_H-M   'P 1'
#
loop_
_entity.id
_entity.type
_entity.pdbx_description
1 polymer ?
#
loop_
_entity_poly.entity_id
_entity_poly.type
_entity_poly.pdbx_seq_one_letter_code
_entity_poly.pdbx_strand_id
1 'polypeptide(L)'
;MTRCMIATLLLLCLAGVANAEHRGFTQFDVDLPEGWDGEETENFLGGNKDSYMLVLGRKDAEGENFLAQVSVFLLPPLDGTPETIAKKMASMQDNVSTPQKEGKFWTFTGEPRTPSLKSPAVTRIRTTERYVLVIIAQDPQALGAESVVASLRGVTPEAKEALPKN
;
A
#
# COMPACT_ATOMS: atom_id res chain seq x y z
N MET A 1 -0.28 -58.14 -8.93
CA MET A 1 1.04 -57.51 -8.74
C MET A 1 0.80 -56.01 -8.70
N THR A 2 0.68 -55.48 -7.49
CA THR A 2 0.26 -54.09 -7.23
C THR A 2 1.45 -53.42 -6.56
N ARG A 3 2.26 -52.66 -7.31
CA ARG A 3 3.38 -51.90 -6.76
C ARG A 3 3.84 -50.84 -7.76
N CYS A 4 4.25 -49.70 -7.21
CA CYS A 4 4.76 -48.50 -7.88
C CYS A 4 3.73 -47.53 -8.47
N MET A 5 2.90 -46.93 -7.60
CA MET A 5 2.36 -45.59 -7.88
C MET A 5 2.17 -44.77 -6.60
N ILE A 6 3.18 -44.75 -5.72
CA ILE A 6 3.19 -43.88 -4.52
C ILE A 6 4.62 -43.37 -4.34
N ALA A 7 5.09 -42.47 -5.20
CA ALA A 7 6.39 -41.81 -5.01
C ALA A 7 6.49 -40.41 -5.64
N THR A 8 5.37 -39.75 -5.95
CA THR A 8 5.41 -38.40 -6.58
C THR A 8 4.59 -37.34 -5.85
N LEU A 9 4.07 -37.64 -4.66
CA LEU A 9 3.16 -36.74 -3.92
C LEU A 9 3.77 -36.07 -2.68
N LEU A 10 5.11 -36.03 -2.55
CA LEU A 10 5.78 -35.54 -1.33
C LEU A 10 6.77 -34.39 -1.56
N LEU A 11 6.79 -33.78 -2.75
CA LEU A 11 7.71 -32.69 -3.11
C LEU A 11 7.01 -31.33 -3.32
N LEU A 12 5.76 -31.17 -2.88
CA LEU A 12 4.93 -29.98 -3.15
C LEU A 12 4.57 -29.13 -1.92
N CYS A 13 5.28 -29.29 -0.79
CA CYS A 13 5.06 -28.48 0.42
C CYS A 13 6.37 -27.90 1.00
N LEU A 14 7.28 -27.46 0.14
CA LEU A 14 8.39 -26.58 0.51
C LEU A 14 8.24 -25.19 -0.14
N ALA A 15 7.01 -24.79 -0.48
CA ALA A 15 6.69 -23.39 -0.41
C ALA A 15 6.71 -23.04 1.08
N GLY A 16 7.86 -22.55 1.57
CA GLY A 16 7.91 -21.94 2.88
C GLY A 16 6.74 -20.98 2.97
N VAL A 17 5.90 -21.14 3.99
CA VAL A 17 4.88 -20.16 4.29
C VAL A 17 5.68 -18.90 4.57
N ALA A 18 5.78 -17.99 3.59
CA ALA A 18 6.42 -16.71 3.77
C ALA A 18 5.67 -16.07 4.94
N ASN A 19 6.32 -16.06 6.10
CA ASN A 19 5.65 -15.73 7.34
C ASN A 19 5.51 -14.22 7.34
N ALA A 20 4.28 -13.71 7.22
CA ALA A 20 4.06 -12.28 7.30
C ALA A 20 4.30 -11.84 8.75
N GLU A 21 5.20 -10.88 8.95
CA GLU A 21 5.52 -10.34 10.26
C GLU A 21 4.59 -9.18 10.58
N HIS A 22 3.92 -9.24 11.72
CA HIS A 22 3.15 -8.11 12.23
C HIS A 22 4.09 -6.97 12.64
N ARG A 23 3.87 -5.78 12.10
CA ARG A 23 4.61 -4.56 12.44
C ARG A 23 3.64 -3.44 12.82
N GLY A 24 3.94 -2.78 13.94
CA GLY A 24 3.21 -1.60 14.42
C GLY A 24 3.96 -0.30 14.10
N PHE A 25 3.17 0.72 13.77
CA PHE A 25 3.56 2.10 13.50
C PHE A 25 2.64 3.04 14.30
N THR A 26 2.94 4.34 14.37
CA THR A 26 2.15 5.30 15.17
C THR A 26 0.67 5.27 14.81
N GLN A 27 0.34 5.26 13.51
CA GLN A 27 -1.05 5.32 13.03
C GLN A 27 -1.61 3.96 12.62
N PHE A 28 -0.77 2.99 12.24
CA PHE A 28 -1.20 1.75 11.60
C PHE A 28 -0.45 0.52 12.12
N ASP A 29 -1.14 -0.62 12.11
CA ASP A 29 -0.53 -1.95 12.11
C ASP A 29 -0.62 -2.56 10.71
N VAL A 30 0.34 -3.40 10.36
CA VAL A 30 0.41 -4.06 9.05
C VAL A 30 1.09 -5.42 9.17
N ASP A 31 0.72 -6.37 8.31
CA ASP A 31 1.43 -7.65 8.19
C ASP A 31 2.36 -7.56 6.96
N LEU A 32 3.67 -7.60 7.21
CA LEU A 32 4.71 -7.41 6.19
C LEU A 32 5.19 -8.77 5.65
N PRO A 33 5.15 -9.01 4.33
CA PRO A 33 5.79 -10.18 3.74
C PRO A 33 7.30 -10.19 4.01
N GLU A 34 7.92 -11.37 3.89
CA GLU A 34 9.36 -11.52 4.07
C GLU A 34 10.17 -10.52 3.21
N GLY A 35 11.13 -9.86 3.85
CA GLY A 35 12.01 -8.87 3.22
C GLY A 35 11.38 -7.49 3.00
N TRP A 36 10.14 -7.27 3.43
CA TRP A 36 9.56 -5.93 3.53
C TRP A 36 9.94 -5.27 4.85
N ASP A 37 10.13 -3.95 4.81
CA ASP A 37 10.28 -3.11 6.00
C ASP A 37 9.52 -1.80 5.80
N GLY A 38 9.55 -0.92 6.80
CA GLY A 38 8.83 0.35 6.73
C GLY A 38 9.41 1.46 7.57
N GLU A 39 9.18 2.68 7.11
CA GLU A 39 9.55 3.93 7.78
C GLU A 39 8.33 4.86 7.82
N GLU A 40 8.13 5.54 8.94
CA GLU A 40 7.07 6.54 9.11
C GLU A 40 7.65 7.94 9.34
N THR A 41 6.95 8.93 8.79
CA THR A 41 7.27 10.34 8.98
C THR A 41 6.00 11.08 9.39
N GLU A 42 6.02 11.64 10.58
CA GLU A 42 4.98 12.53 11.08
C GLU A 42 5.27 13.98 10.68
N ASN A 43 4.22 14.80 10.58
CA ASN A 43 4.31 16.24 10.35
C ASN A 43 5.08 16.63 9.08
N PHE A 44 5.08 15.75 8.07
CA PHE A 44 5.87 15.93 6.85
C PHE A 44 5.39 17.12 5.99
N LEU A 45 4.11 17.51 6.11
CA LEU A 45 3.61 18.79 5.59
C LEU A 45 3.91 19.88 6.61
N GLY A 46 5.14 20.43 6.56
CA GLY A 46 5.62 21.45 7.50
C GLY A 46 4.55 22.51 7.82
N GLY A 47 4.16 22.59 9.09
CA GLY A 47 3.12 23.51 9.59
C GLY A 47 1.77 22.86 9.91
N ASN A 48 1.52 21.62 9.48
CA ASN A 48 0.33 20.85 9.85
C ASN A 48 0.71 19.63 10.70
N LYS A 49 0.21 19.59 11.94
CA LYS A 49 0.56 18.55 12.93
C LYS A 49 -0.12 17.19 12.69
N ASP A 50 -0.99 17.12 11.67
CA ASP A 50 -1.86 15.97 11.47
C ASP A 50 -1.53 15.20 10.18
N SER A 51 -0.45 15.58 9.47
CA SER A 51 0.00 14.84 8.30
C SER A 51 0.89 13.66 8.71
N TYR A 52 0.59 12.48 8.22
CA TYR A 52 1.36 11.28 8.46
C TYR A 52 1.64 10.56 7.14
N MET A 53 2.87 10.07 7.00
CA MET A 53 3.32 9.26 5.87
C MET A 53 3.94 7.97 6.38
N LEU A 54 3.52 6.84 5.82
CA LEU A 54 4.13 5.53 6.03
C LEU A 54 4.59 4.99 4.69
N VAL A 55 5.87 4.68 4.56
CA VAL A 55 6.45 4.05 3.38
C VAL A 55 6.87 2.65 3.75
N LEU A 56 6.21 1.67 3.16
CA LEU A 56 6.52 0.25 3.28
C LEU A 56 7.14 -0.22 1.97
N GLY A 57 8.13 -1.07 2.02
CA GLY A 57 8.65 -1.64 0.77
C GLY A 57 9.65 -2.75 0.98
N ARG A 58 9.85 -3.48 -0.12
CA ARG A 58 10.92 -4.46 -0.27
C ARG A 58 12.02 -3.84 -1.09
N LYS A 59 13.23 -3.77 -0.54
CA LYS A 59 14.41 -3.28 -1.25
C LYS A 59 15.18 -4.45 -1.89
N ASP A 60 16.11 -4.13 -2.78
CA ASP A 60 17.11 -5.07 -3.29
C ASP A 60 18.06 -5.55 -2.17
N ALA A 61 18.95 -6.48 -2.50
CA ALA A 61 19.85 -7.09 -1.52
C ALA A 61 20.83 -6.06 -0.93
N GLU A 62 21.18 -5.03 -1.70
CA GLU A 62 22.01 -3.91 -1.26
C GLU A 62 21.25 -2.91 -0.37
N GLY A 63 19.91 -2.95 -0.36
CA GLY A 63 19.07 -2.02 0.41
C GLY A 63 19.00 -0.62 -0.20
N GLU A 64 19.35 -0.47 -1.47
CA GLU A 64 19.47 0.82 -2.15
C GLU A 64 18.21 1.17 -2.95
N ASN A 65 17.61 0.18 -3.62
CA ASN A 65 16.47 0.42 -4.51
C ASN A 65 15.24 -0.35 -4.07
N PHE A 66 14.07 0.28 -4.17
CA PHE A 66 12.80 -0.42 -3.99
C PHE A 66 12.54 -1.38 -5.16
N LEU A 67 12.13 -2.60 -4.83
CA LEU A 67 11.59 -3.59 -5.77
C LEU A 67 10.05 -3.57 -5.78
N ALA A 68 9.45 -3.23 -4.63
CA ALA A 68 8.04 -2.95 -4.45
C ALA A 68 7.84 -1.95 -3.31
N GLN A 69 6.78 -1.15 -3.37
CA GLN A 69 6.51 -0.09 -2.41
C GLN A 69 5.01 0.14 -2.22
N VAL A 70 4.61 0.39 -0.98
CA VAL A 70 3.30 0.91 -0.59
C VAL A 70 3.53 2.18 0.22
N SER A 71 3.02 3.31 -0.27
CA SER A 71 3.03 4.59 0.46
C SER A 71 1.62 4.90 0.94
N VAL A 72 1.46 5.12 2.25
CA VAL A 72 0.19 5.46 2.89
C VAL A 72 0.30 6.87 3.46
N PHE A 73 -0.59 7.75 3.03
CA PHE A 73 -0.70 9.10 3.52
C PHE A 73 -2.01 9.26 4.27
N LEU A 74 -1.93 9.67 5.53
CA LEU A 74 -3.07 10.15 6.30
C LEU A 74 -2.93 11.67 6.41
N LEU A 75 -3.86 12.37 5.77
CA LEU A 75 -3.81 13.81 5.60
C LEU A 75 -4.99 14.47 6.32
N PRO A 76 -4.85 15.75 6.71
CA PRO A 76 -5.99 16.60 7.06
C PRO A 76 -7.00 16.66 5.90
N PRO A 77 -8.22 17.21 6.13
CA PRO A 77 -9.19 17.40 5.06
C PRO A 77 -8.61 18.23 3.92
N LEU A 78 -8.92 17.84 2.69
CA LEU A 78 -8.62 18.60 1.49
C LEU A 78 -9.92 19.14 0.90
N ASP A 79 -9.83 20.31 0.27
CA ASP A 79 -10.97 20.87 -0.45
C ASP A 79 -11.38 19.97 -1.63
N GLY A 80 -12.68 19.76 -1.76
CA GLY A 80 -13.29 19.01 -2.86
C GLY A 80 -13.87 17.66 -2.47
N THR A 81 -14.52 17.02 -3.42
CA THR A 81 -15.02 15.65 -3.26
C THR A 81 -13.88 14.64 -3.46
N PRO A 82 -13.98 13.42 -2.91
CA PRO A 82 -12.99 12.37 -3.15
C PRO A 82 -12.72 12.11 -4.65
N GLU A 83 -13.74 12.24 -5.52
CA GLU A 83 -13.57 12.16 -6.97
C GLU A 83 -12.68 13.28 -7.52
N THR A 84 -12.91 14.53 -7.11
CA THR A 84 -12.13 15.67 -7.57
C THR A 84 -10.68 15.61 -7.08
N ILE A 85 -10.47 15.11 -5.85
CA ILE A 85 -9.13 14.85 -5.31
C ILE A 85 -8.44 13.77 -6.15
N ALA A 86 -9.12 12.66 -6.46
CA ALA A 86 -8.58 11.62 -7.31
C ALA A 86 -8.22 12.10 -8.71
N LYS A 87 -9.09 12.90 -9.34
CA LYS A 87 -8.82 13.53 -10.65
C LYS A 87 -7.61 14.48 -10.59
N LYS A 88 -7.49 15.28 -9.52
CA LYS A 88 -6.33 16.15 -9.32
C LYS A 88 -5.05 15.35 -9.17
N MET A 89 -5.05 14.29 -8.37
CA MET A 89 -3.88 13.42 -8.20
C MET A 89 -3.50 12.69 -9.49
N ALA A 90 -4.50 12.17 -10.21
CA ALA A 90 -4.33 11.58 -11.53
C ALA A 90 -3.64 12.56 -12.51
N SER A 91 -4.03 13.83 -12.54
CA SER A 91 -3.43 14.83 -13.46
C SER A 91 -1.92 15.08 -13.26
N MET A 92 -1.38 14.68 -12.10
CA MET A 92 0.04 14.83 -11.76
C MET A 92 0.88 13.60 -12.17
N GLN A 93 0.25 12.56 -12.70
CA GLN A 93 0.89 11.32 -13.14
C GLN A 93 0.82 11.22 -14.67
N ASP A 94 1.63 10.33 -15.24
CA ASP A 94 1.61 10.02 -16.66
C ASP A 94 0.96 8.64 -16.90
N ASN A 95 0.54 8.33 -18.14
CA ASN A 95 -0.11 7.06 -18.50
C ASN A 95 -1.31 6.66 -17.61
N VAL A 96 -2.17 7.65 -17.33
CA VAL A 96 -3.18 7.55 -16.28
C VAL A 96 -4.51 6.99 -16.78
N SER A 97 -5.12 6.08 -16.01
CA SER A 97 -6.51 5.67 -16.21
C SER A 97 -7.48 6.66 -15.56
N THR A 98 -8.70 6.75 -16.09
CA THR A 98 -9.75 7.60 -15.50
C THR A 98 -10.11 7.08 -14.10
N PRO A 99 -10.04 7.90 -13.03
CA PRO A 99 -10.43 7.47 -11.70
C PRO A 99 -11.84 6.90 -11.64
N GLN A 100 -11.98 5.72 -11.02
CA GLN A 100 -13.24 5.01 -10.83
C GLN A 100 -13.48 4.74 -9.35
N LYS A 101 -14.75 4.58 -8.97
CA LYS A 101 -15.10 4.19 -7.61
C LYS A 101 -15.06 2.66 -7.48
N GLU A 102 -14.20 2.17 -6.58
CA GLU A 102 -14.05 0.76 -6.25
C GLU A 102 -14.28 0.56 -4.76
N GLY A 103 -15.45 0.01 -4.41
CA GLY A 103 -15.87 -0.11 -3.02
C GLY A 103 -15.96 1.26 -2.32
N LYS A 104 -15.09 1.48 -1.32
CA LYS A 104 -15.00 2.73 -0.55
C LYS A 104 -13.91 3.69 -1.05
N PHE A 105 -13.17 3.29 -2.08
CA PHE A 105 -12.08 4.07 -2.64
C PHE A 105 -12.45 4.64 -4.01
N TRP A 106 -11.83 5.75 -4.35
CA TRP A 106 -11.57 6.12 -5.73
C TRP A 106 -10.20 5.59 -6.11
N THR A 107 -10.14 4.78 -7.16
CA THR A 107 -8.94 4.12 -7.63
C THR A 107 -8.58 4.59 -9.03
N PHE A 108 -7.29 4.73 -9.30
CA PHE A 108 -6.75 4.85 -10.65
C PHE A 108 -5.35 4.25 -10.73
N THR A 109 -4.88 4.06 -11.94
CA THR A 109 -3.51 3.65 -12.25
C THR A 109 -2.78 4.78 -12.96
N GLY A 110 -1.48 4.92 -12.73
CA GLY A 110 -0.65 5.90 -13.42
C GLY A 110 0.82 5.73 -13.07
N GLU A 111 1.69 6.44 -13.76
CA GLU A 111 3.13 6.49 -13.49
C GLU A 111 3.44 7.78 -12.73
N PRO A 112 3.85 7.70 -11.45
CA PRO A 112 4.28 8.90 -10.73
C PRO A 112 5.52 9.51 -11.40
N ARG A 113 5.56 10.84 -11.53
CA ARG A 113 6.65 11.55 -12.22
C ARG A 113 7.99 11.54 -11.49
N THR A 114 7.96 11.44 -10.16
CA THR A 114 9.14 11.42 -9.29
C THR A 114 9.09 10.24 -8.31
N PRO A 115 9.07 8.99 -8.81
CA PRO A 115 8.93 7.85 -7.92
C PRO A 115 10.30 7.37 -7.42
N SER A 116 10.32 6.82 -6.20
CA SER A 116 11.41 5.98 -5.70
C SER A 116 11.49 4.62 -6.42
N LEU A 117 10.40 4.18 -7.05
CA LEU A 117 10.32 2.99 -7.91
C LEU A 117 9.73 3.35 -9.28
N LYS A 118 10.49 3.19 -10.36
CA LYS A 118 10.00 3.48 -11.73
C LYS A 118 9.06 2.40 -12.25
N SER A 119 7.81 2.42 -11.81
CA SER A 119 6.75 1.51 -12.30
C SER A 119 5.37 2.19 -12.27
N PRO A 120 4.37 1.65 -13.00
CA PRO A 120 2.98 1.99 -12.75
C PRO A 120 2.61 1.78 -11.27
N ALA A 121 1.74 2.66 -10.79
CA ALA A 121 1.21 2.65 -9.43
C ALA A 121 -0.32 2.52 -9.47
N VAL A 122 -0.88 1.80 -8.51
CA VAL A 122 -2.30 1.84 -8.18
C VAL A 122 -2.48 2.84 -7.04
N THR A 123 -3.23 3.91 -7.28
CA THR A 123 -3.55 4.93 -6.28
C THR A 123 -4.98 4.76 -5.82
N ARG A 124 -5.20 4.66 -4.51
CA ARG A 124 -6.51 4.53 -3.86
C ARG A 124 -6.72 5.69 -2.91
N ILE A 125 -7.85 6.37 -3.04
CA ILE A 125 -8.17 7.57 -2.26
C ILE A 125 -9.50 7.37 -1.56
N ARG A 126 -9.52 7.60 -0.26
CA ARG A 126 -10.74 7.68 0.54
C ARG A 126 -10.72 8.95 1.36
N THR A 127 -11.86 9.60 1.47
CA THR A 127 -12.02 10.76 2.32
C THR A 127 -13.10 10.51 3.38
N THR A 128 -12.94 11.21 4.49
CA THR A 128 -13.92 11.37 5.57
C THR A 128 -14.13 12.87 5.76
N GLU A 129 -14.92 13.28 6.75
CA GLU A 129 -15.05 14.71 7.07
C GLU A 129 -13.74 15.29 7.63
N ARG A 130 -12.90 14.45 8.22
CA ARG A 130 -11.71 14.87 8.98
C ARG A 130 -10.38 14.48 8.33
N TYR A 131 -10.38 13.52 7.42
CA TYR A 131 -9.15 12.95 6.89
C TYR A 131 -9.26 12.56 5.42
N VAL A 132 -8.14 12.67 4.72
CA VAL A 132 -7.90 12.06 3.41
C VAL A 132 -6.87 10.95 3.57
N LEU A 133 -7.26 9.73 3.22
CA LEU A 133 -6.38 8.58 3.11
C LEU A 133 -5.99 8.39 1.64
N VAL A 134 -4.69 8.39 1.37
CA VAL A 134 -4.14 8.02 0.06
C VAL A 134 -3.24 6.80 0.24
N ILE A 135 -3.46 5.77 -0.56
CA ILE A 135 -2.60 4.59 -0.64
C ILE A 135 -2.08 4.49 -2.07
N ILE A 136 -0.76 4.45 -2.24
CA ILE A 136 -0.09 4.30 -3.54
C ILE A 136 0.72 3.01 -3.50
N ALA A 137 0.36 2.04 -4.33
CA ALA A 137 1.02 0.74 -4.42
C ALA A 137 1.74 0.57 -5.76
N GLN A 138 3.02 0.23 -5.72
CA GLN A 138 3.89 -0.05 -6.86
C GLN A 138 4.53 -1.43 -6.66
N ASP A 139 4.15 -2.41 -7.46
CA ASP A 139 4.61 -3.79 -7.29
C ASP A 139 4.72 -4.53 -8.64
N PRO A 140 5.70 -4.17 -9.47
CA PRO A 140 5.83 -4.72 -10.82
C PRO A 140 6.14 -6.22 -10.83
N GLN A 141 6.60 -6.78 -9.71
CA GLN A 141 7.03 -8.18 -9.59
C GLN A 141 6.08 -9.01 -8.69
N ALA A 142 4.94 -8.46 -8.29
CA ALA A 142 3.96 -9.12 -7.42
C ALA A 142 4.58 -9.66 -6.11
N LEU A 143 5.41 -8.83 -5.46
CA LEU A 143 6.13 -9.12 -4.22
C LEU A 143 5.27 -8.94 -2.95
N GLY A 144 4.02 -8.50 -3.07
CA GLY A 144 3.03 -8.53 -1.99
C GLY A 144 2.42 -7.19 -1.61
N ALA A 145 2.46 -6.16 -2.47
CA ALA A 145 1.87 -4.86 -2.12
C ALA A 145 0.38 -4.94 -1.81
N GLU A 146 -0.38 -5.75 -2.57
CA GLU A 146 -1.82 -5.91 -2.32
C GLU A 146 -2.11 -6.63 -1.00
N SER A 147 -1.27 -7.59 -0.58
CA SER A 147 -1.41 -8.21 0.74
C SER A 147 -1.06 -7.23 1.86
N VAL A 148 -0.03 -6.39 1.66
CA VAL A 148 0.31 -5.31 2.60
C VAL A 148 -0.88 -4.36 2.75
N VAL A 149 -1.43 -3.86 1.64
CA VAL A 149 -2.59 -2.96 1.64
C VAL A 149 -3.80 -3.61 2.33
N ALA A 150 -4.08 -4.88 2.05
CA ALA A 150 -5.20 -5.60 2.65
C ALA A 150 -5.03 -5.83 4.16
N SER A 151 -3.79 -5.90 4.65
CA SER A 151 -3.48 -6.11 6.06
C SER A 151 -3.47 -4.83 6.90
N LEU A 152 -3.52 -3.64 6.28
CA LEU A 152 -3.49 -2.35 6.97
C LEU A 152 -4.64 -2.22 7.96
N ARG A 153 -4.30 -1.91 9.22
CA ARG A 153 -5.24 -1.69 10.31
C ARG A 153 -4.92 -0.37 10.99
N GLY A 154 -5.93 0.46 11.24
CA GLY A 154 -5.74 1.69 12.02
C GLY A 154 -5.67 1.37 13.50
N VAL A 155 -4.68 1.93 14.22
CA VAL A 155 -4.55 1.75 15.68
C VAL A 155 -5.08 2.94 16.46
N THR A 156 -5.03 4.13 15.88
CA THR A 156 -5.57 5.38 16.42
C THR A 156 -7.02 5.64 15.95
N PRO A 157 -7.79 6.51 16.64
CA PRO A 157 -9.11 6.94 16.15
C PRO A 157 -9.09 7.51 14.74
N GLU A 158 -8.07 8.29 14.40
CA GLU A 158 -7.89 8.96 13.12
C GLU A 158 -7.71 7.93 11.99
N ALA A 159 -6.78 6.99 12.18
CA ALA A 159 -6.53 5.93 11.22
C ALA A 159 -7.72 4.96 11.09
N LYS A 160 -8.42 4.66 12.18
CA LYS A 160 -9.63 3.81 12.19
C LYS A 160 -10.80 4.46 11.46
N GLU A 161 -10.92 5.79 11.50
CA GLU A 161 -11.93 6.50 10.72
C GLU A 161 -11.58 6.50 9.23
N ALA A 162 -10.30 6.74 8.93
CA ALA A 162 -9.76 6.89 7.58
C ALA A 162 -9.66 5.59 6.78
N LEU A 163 -9.51 4.44 7.44
CA LEU A 163 -9.61 3.11 6.82
C LEU A 163 -11.06 2.59 6.75
N PRO A 164 -11.46 1.92 5.65
CA PRO A 164 -12.78 1.33 5.56
C PRO A 164 -12.92 0.25 6.65
N LYS A 165 -14.08 0.20 7.30
CA LYS A 165 -14.42 -0.91 8.19
C LYS A 165 -14.70 -2.14 7.32
N ASN A 166 -14.00 -3.24 7.61
CA ASN A 166 -14.31 -4.55 7.07
C ASN A 166 -15.63 -5.07 7.63
#